data_AF-A0A0E3X0V8-F1
#
_entry.id   AF-A0A0E3X0V8-F1
#
_cell.length_a   1.000
_cell.length_b   1.000
_cell.length_c   1.000
_cell.angle_alpha   90.00
_cell.angle_beta   90.00
_cell.angle_gamma   90.00
#
_symmetry.space_group_name_H-M   'P 1'
#
loop_
_entity.id
_entity.type
_entity.pdbx_description
1 polymer ?
#
loop_
_entity_poly.entity_id
_entity_poly.type
_entity_poly.pdbx_seq_one_letter_code
_entity_poly.pdbx_strand_id
1 'polypeptide(L)'
;MEILLSTTIDTLMVIGLTAAFLFTDIAIRHNLKMDLSGIGPDLAIGAFSVQISVIAALLTGKVTPDIANDSILLVLFGSLWATTMWQSSKKEAFGHTLSFMIGTIILTIAVANLLGLHELPILGLLVAVAVVLGFIGSVLTKNLYNESISRKFDYMLGRVTAYDVIEISSKQSSKDADDPLSPAVDSIRCAIRNNDEKRYTAGLRKITTISQNFMTGSKETTDISRHVNAHLLEMGLIAMEKKGNATKEIISSIGSIGVSASDHGSQNGAVSSIATIGSLFAAAKRKNKTDIHHYFVEATGAVTRTAANHKQEATVEKGLVLLKEIADHAAFSGDPSTMTLVKGELVELARIAVNKEQTTYLRSIVLTMRDIGTRILRLEGSERQESFRKLLDSFRRMGKFMAGRDLLETTWAMSDLGIAASREHLENETLRSIKELEEVGITALKGSSDGSPDKMADEIVRQVIISLQEICVSSMRSELKAAVSSVGSAFSRMEKYDEAAIVVQDAVMDIGEYKTGEEKLYQLFLEKYGGEAY
;
A
#
# COMPACT_ATOMS: atom_id res chain seq x y z
N MET A 1 46.11 23.12 40.71
CA MET A 1 46.28 21.85 39.97
C MET A 1 45.51 20.72 40.66
N GLU A 2 45.60 20.57 41.98
CA GLU A 2 44.82 19.57 42.76
C GLU A 2 43.30 19.74 42.67
N ILE A 3 42.76 20.96 42.75
CA ILE A 3 41.32 21.24 42.63
C ILE A 3 40.79 20.81 41.24
N LEU A 4 41.52 21.16 40.17
CA LEU A 4 41.18 20.79 38.79
C LEU A 4 41.26 19.27 38.55
N LEU A 5 42.20 18.59 39.22
CA LEU A 5 42.33 17.13 39.15
C LEU A 5 41.16 16.44 39.87
N SER A 6 40.79 16.89 41.08
CA SER A 6 39.63 16.36 41.83
C SER A 6 38.34 16.49 41.04
N THR A 7 38.04 17.70 40.54
CA THR A 7 36.82 17.95 39.77
C THR A 7 36.74 17.11 38.49
N THR A 8 37.89 16.88 37.83
CA THR A 8 37.96 16.01 36.64
C THR A 8 37.70 14.54 37.01
N ILE A 9 38.28 14.06 38.11
CA ILE A 9 38.08 12.70 38.62
C ILE A 9 36.62 12.49 39.04
N ASP A 10 36.03 13.44 39.76
CA ASP A 10 34.65 13.37 40.23
C ASP A 10 33.66 13.41 39.06
N THR A 11 33.92 14.25 38.04
CA THR A 11 33.11 14.29 36.80
C THR A 11 33.17 12.95 36.05
N LEU A 12 34.37 12.37 35.90
CA LEU A 12 34.54 11.04 35.29
C LEU A 12 33.86 9.95 36.12
N MET A 13 33.87 10.06 37.45
CA MET A 13 33.20 9.12 38.35
C MET A 13 31.68 9.16 38.19
N VAL A 14 31.07 10.35 38.08
CA VAL A 14 29.62 10.49 37.79
C VAL A 14 29.27 9.81 36.47
N ILE A 15 30.03 10.08 35.40
CA ILE A 15 29.79 9.49 34.07
C ILE A 15 29.94 7.96 34.15
N GLY A 16 31.01 7.48 34.76
CA GLY A 16 31.31 6.06 34.91
C GLY A 16 30.24 5.31 35.71
N LEU A 17 29.79 5.88 36.82
CA LEU A 17 28.77 5.28 37.68
C LEU A 17 27.40 5.26 36.99
N THR A 18 27.01 6.36 36.33
CA THR A 18 25.78 6.43 35.54
C THR A 18 25.78 5.39 34.42
N ALA A 19 26.89 5.28 33.67
CA ALA A 19 27.04 4.28 32.62
C ALA A 19 26.98 2.85 33.19
N ALA A 20 27.66 2.59 34.31
CA ALA A 20 27.66 1.29 34.96
C ALA A 20 26.24 0.86 35.37
N PHE A 21 25.44 1.75 35.99
CA PHE A 21 24.06 1.47 36.34
C PHE A 21 23.20 1.18 35.09
N LEU A 22 23.30 2.02 34.06
CA LEU A 22 22.57 1.85 32.80
C LEU A 22 22.89 0.49 32.15
N PHE A 23 24.15 0.16 31.95
CA PHE A 23 24.53 -1.08 31.27
C PHE A 23 24.30 -2.33 32.13
N THR A 24 24.45 -2.23 33.45
CA THR A 24 24.15 -3.34 34.36
C THR A 24 22.67 -3.64 34.38
N ASP A 25 21.80 -2.63 34.42
CA ASP A 25 20.35 -2.83 34.36
C ASP A 25 19.92 -3.43 33.02
N ILE A 26 20.49 -2.94 31.90
CA ILE A 26 20.31 -3.57 30.58
C ILE A 26 20.69 -5.06 30.61
N ALA A 27 21.86 -5.39 31.16
CA ALA A 27 22.36 -6.76 31.22
C ALA A 27 21.48 -7.66 32.10
N ILE A 28 21.08 -7.19 33.28
CA ILE A 28 20.21 -7.92 34.22
C ILE A 28 18.86 -8.19 33.57
N ARG A 29 18.18 -7.15 33.07
CA ARG A 29 16.86 -7.30 32.45
C ARG A 29 16.91 -8.19 31.21
N HIS A 30 17.95 -8.08 30.40
CA HIS A 30 18.15 -8.97 29.25
C HIS A 30 18.33 -10.44 29.67
N ASN A 31 19.23 -10.70 30.63
CA ASN A 31 19.51 -12.06 31.09
C ASN A 31 18.31 -12.70 31.81
N LEU A 32 17.55 -11.91 32.56
CA LEU A 32 16.33 -12.35 33.25
C LEU A 32 15.08 -12.36 32.36
N LYS A 33 15.21 -11.98 31.07
CA LYS A 33 14.09 -11.90 30.10
C LYS A 33 12.94 -11.00 30.58
N MET A 34 13.28 -9.92 31.30
CA MET A 34 12.34 -8.91 31.76
C MET A 34 12.08 -7.87 30.65
N ASP A 35 11.00 -7.11 30.79
CA ASP A 35 10.68 -6.04 29.83
C ASP A 35 11.78 -4.97 29.83
N LEU A 36 12.37 -4.70 28.67
CA LEU A 36 13.44 -3.71 28.52
C LEU A 36 12.89 -2.28 28.58
N SER A 37 11.58 -2.08 28.45
CA SER A 37 10.99 -0.74 28.60
C SER A 37 11.07 -0.20 30.03
N GLY A 38 11.30 -1.08 31.02
CA GLY A 38 11.37 -0.71 32.44
C GLY A 38 12.70 -0.06 32.89
N ILE A 39 13.70 0.03 32.01
CA ILE A 39 15.03 0.56 32.37
C ILE A 39 14.99 2.05 32.74
N GLY A 40 14.26 2.88 32.00
CA GLY A 40 14.09 4.30 32.35
C GLY A 40 13.52 4.49 33.76
N PRO A 41 12.40 3.82 34.10
CA PRO A 41 11.88 3.76 35.47
C PRO A 41 12.87 3.26 36.52
N ASP A 42 13.67 2.23 36.22
CA ASP A 42 14.64 1.67 37.16
C ASP A 42 15.78 2.65 37.47
N LEU A 43 16.24 3.40 36.47
CA LEU A 43 17.23 4.45 36.68
C LEU A 43 16.64 5.59 37.51
N ALA A 44 15.38 5.95 37.28
CA ALA A 44 14.69 6.99 38.05
C ALA A 44 14.42 6.57 39.52
N ILE A 45 14.08 5.30 39.79
CA ILE A 45 13.94 4.81 41.17
C ILE A 45 15.30 4.67 41.86
N GLY A 46 16.36 4.34 41.12
CA GLY A 46 17.74 4.39 41.59
C GLY A 46 18.14 5.79 42.03
N ALA A 47 17.83 6.81 41.22
CA ALA A 47 18.06 8.21 41.55
C ALA A 47 17.29 8.66 42.80
N PHE A 48 16.01 8.26 42.91
CA PHE A 48 15.20 8.51 44.10
C PHE A 48 15.81 7.89 45.37
N SER A 49 16.35 6.66 45.26
CA SER A 49 16.99 5.95 46.37
C SER A 49 18.30 6.60 46.80
N VAL A 50 19.10 7.11 45.85
CA VAL A 50 20.31 7.90 46.14
C VAL A 50 19.94 9.15 46.93
N GLN A 51 18.90 9.87 46.51
CA GLN A 51 18.46 11.09 47.16
C GLN A 51 17.92 10.85 48.59
N ILE A 52 17.22 9.74 48.83
CA ILE A 52 16.84 9.31 50.20
C ILE A 52 18.08 9.08 51.06
N SER A 53 19.12 8.46 50.50
CA SER A 53 20.35 8.15 51.24
C SER A 53 21.10 9.43 51.62
N VAL A 54 21.13 10.44 50.75
CA VAL A 54 21.70 11.77 51.05
C VAL A 54 20.92 12.44 52.20
N ILE A 55 19.59 12.45 52.13
CA ILE A 55 18.75 13.03 53.19
C ILE A 55 18.95 12.29 54.51
N ALA A 56 19.02 10.95 54.50
CA ALA A 56 19.27 10.16 55.70
C ALA A 56 20.64 10.48 56.32
N ALA A 57 21.69 10.62 55.51
CA ALA A 57 23.01 11.02 55.97
C ALA A 57 22.98 12.42 56.62
N LEU A 58 22.31 13.38 55.99
CA LEU A 58 22.14 14.74 56.52
C LEU A 58 21.32 14.79 57.82
N LEU A 59 20.34 13.90 58.00
CA LEU A 59 19.57 13.80 59.26
C LEU A 59 20.39 13.21 60.41
N THR A 60 21.41 12.41 60.11
CA THR A 60 22.31 11.81 61.13
C THR A 60 23.53 12.69 61.46
N GLY A 61 23.96 13.56 60.55
CA GLY A 61 25.00 14.57 60.78
C GLY A 61 24.39 15.86 61.32
N LYS A 62 24.94 16.47 62.37
CA LYS A 62 24.49 17.77 62.94
C LYS A 62 24.79 18.97 62.00
N VAL A 63 24.41 18.91 60.73
CA VAL A 63 24.62 19.98 59.74
C VAL A 63 23.30 20.23 59.03
N THR A 64 22.59 21.27 59.48
CA THR A 64 21.31 21.72 58.91
C THR A 64 21.53 23.09 58.27
N PRO A 65 21.65 23.14 56.92
CA PRO A 65 20.82 24.10 56.18
C PRO A 65 20.15 23.58 54.90
N ASP A 66 20.58 22.48 54.27
CA ASP A 66 20.19 22.15 52.87
C ASP A 66 19.08 21.09 52.69
N ILE A 67 18.43 20.63 53.77
CA ILE A 67 17.35 19.63 53.71
C ILE A 67 16.20 20.05 52.78
N ALA A 68 15.91 21.35 52.68
CA ALA A 68 14.84 21.88 51.84
C ALA A 68 15.12 21.66 50.34
N ASN A 69 16.35 21.90 49.88
CA ASN A 69 16.76 21.71 48.49
C ASN A 69 16.74 20.21 48.12
N ASP A 70 17.23 19.35 49.01
CA ASP A 70 17.23 17.92 48.80
C ASP A 70 15.81 17.30 48.84
N SER A 71 14.91 17.87 49.64
CA SER A 71 13.49 17.47 49.67
C SER A 71 12.76 17.86 48.39
N ILE A 72 13.07 19.02 47.80
CA ILE A 72 12.52 19.44 46.50
C ILE A 72 13.01 18.50 45.39
N LEU A 73 14.31 18.16 45.37
CA LEU A 73 14.87 17.19 44.43
C LEU A 73 14.23 15.81 44.57
N LEU A 74 13.96 15.36 45.80
CA LEU A 74 13.28 14.08 46.06
C LEU A 74 11.87 14.04 45.45
N VAL A 75 11.07 15.10 45.64
CA VAL A 75 9.72 15.21 45.06
C VAL A 75 9.78 15.26 43.54
N LEU A 76 10.72 16.04 42.98
CA LEU A 76 10.95 16.13 41.55
C LEU A 76 11.29 14.76 40.95
N PHE A 77 12.23 14.02 41.53
CA PHE A 77 12.63 12.70 41.06
C PHE A 77 11.50 11.68 41.19
N GLY A 78 10.71 11.73 42.25
CA GLY A 78 9.50 10.91 42.38
C GLY A 78 8.47 11.19 41.27
N SER A 79 8.23 12.47 40.94
CA SER A 79 7.32 12.85 39.85
C SER A 79 7.83 12.42 38.47
N LEU A 80 9.15 12.51 38.26
CA LEU A 80 9.76 12.11 37.01
C LEU A 80 9.83 10.58 36.88
N TRP A 81 10.02 9.85 37.98
CA TRP A 81 9.86 8.39 37.99
C TRP A 81 8.46 7.98 37.55
N ALA A 82 7.41 8.58 38.11
CA ALA A 82 6.03 8.34 37.67
C ALA A 82 5.84 8.67 36.18
N THR A 83 6.48 9.75 35.70
CA THR A 83 6.46 10.14 34.28
C THR A 83 7.16 9.11 33.39
N THR A 84 8.32 8.58 33.80
CA THR A 84 9.03 7.51 33.07
C THR A 84 8.23 6.21 33.04
N MET A 85 7.55 5.82 34.12
CA MET A 85 6.65 4.66 34.12
C MET A 85 5.48 4.86 33.15
N TRP A 86 4.87 6.04 33.17
CA TRP A 86 3.79 6.36 32.26
C TRP A 86 4.24 6.35 30.79
N GLN A 87 5.38 6.96 30.47
CA GLN A 87 5.93 6.98 29.11
C GLN A 87 6.32 5.57 28.63
N SER A 88 6.93 4.77 29.49
CA SER A 88 7.26 3.36 29.22
C SER A 88 6.01 2.53 28.91
N SER A 89 4.92 2.77 29.64
CA SER A 89 3.65 2.03 29.46
C SER A 89 2.98 2.26 28.10
N LYS A 90 3.24 3.40 27.44
CA LYS A 90 2.63 3.74 26.15
C LYS A 90 3.21 2.96 24.96
N LYS A 91 4.35 2.27 25.13
CA LYS A 91 5.01 1.41 24.11
C LYS A 91 5.33 2.09 22.76
N GLU A 92 5.21 3.40 22.64
CA GLU A 92 5.61 4.15 21.46
C GLU A 92 7.13 4.35 21.41
N ALA A 93 7.71 4.31 20.20
CA ALA A 93 9.16 4.38 20.00
C ALA A 93 9.80 5.66 20.56
N PHE A 94 9.06 6.78 20.56
CA PHE A 94 9.47 8.05 21.13
C PHE A 94 9.39 8.04 22.67
N GLY A 95 8.27 7.57 23.23
CA GLY A 95 8.09 7.46 24.68
C GLY A 95 9.13 6.58 25.35
N HIS A 96 9.54 5.49 24.70
CA HIS A 96 10.64 4.64 25.17
C HIS A 96 11.98 5.38 25.22
N THR A 97 12.39 6.07 24.15
CA THR A 97 13.66 6.81 24.14
C THR A 97 13.64 7.95 25.16
N LEU A 98 12.53 8.66 25.26
CA LEU A 98 12.37 9.77 26.20
C LEU A 98 12.45 9.27 27.65
N SER A 99 11.82 8.15 27.96
CA SER A 99 11.90 7.54 29.28
C SER A 99 13.33 7.15 29.66
N PHE A 100 14.14 6.66 28.71
CA PHE A 100 15.56 6.37 28.94
C PHE A 100 16.36 7.65 29.20
N MET A 101 16.20 8.66 28.35
CA MET A 101 16.90 9.94 28.53
C MET A 101 16.57 10.58 29.89
N ILE A 102 15.29 10.63 30.25
CA ILE A 102 14.85 11.18 31.54
C ILE A 102 15.44 10.38 32.71
N GLY A 103 15.36 9.04 32.67
CA GLY A 103 15.94 8.17 33.70
C GLY A 103 17.45 8.36 33.86
N THR A 104 18.21 8.39 32.76
CA THR A 104 19.66 8.60 32.79
C THR A 104 20.03 10.00 33.29
N ILE A 105 19.31 11.05 32.87
CA ILE A 105 19.55 12.43 33.33
C ILE A 105 19.35 12.55 34.84
N ILE A 106 18.25 12.02 35.36
CA ILE A 106 17.92 12.13 36.80
C ILE A 106 18.94 11.37 37.64
N LEU A 107 19.32 10.16 37.23
CA LEU A 107 20.38 9.41 37.91
C LEU A 107 21.71 10.18 37.91
N THR A 108 22.07 10.79 36.77
CA THR A 108 23.29 11.60 36.66
C THR A 108 23.26 12.79 37.62
N ILE A 109 22.13 13.50 37.71
CA ILE A 109 21.95 14.63 38.64
C ILE A 109 22.02 14.14 40.10
N ALA A 110 21.40 13.01 40.44
CA ALA A 110 21.43 12.45 41.79
C ALA A 110 22.85 12.05 42.22
N VAL A 111 23.63 11.44 41.32
CA VAL A 111 25.03 11.06 41.59
C VAL A 111 25.94 12.29 41.67
N ALA A 112 25.73 13.29 40.81
CA ALA A 112 26.45 14.56 40.88
C ALA A 112 26.18 15.31 42.20
N ASN A 113 24.92 15.30 42.67
CA ASN A 113 24.53 15.87 43.96
C ASN A 113 25.21 15.15 45.13
N LEU A 114 25.26 13.81 45.10
CA LEU A 114 25.95 13.00 46.10
C LEU A 114 27.45 13.32 46.21
N LEU A 115 28.11 13.63 45.08
CA LEU A 115 29.53 13.97 45.03
C LEU A 115 29.82 15.47 45.22
N GLY A 116 28.80 16.30 45.47
CA GLY A 116 28.96 17.74 45.73
C GLY A 116 29.30 18.58 44.48
N LEU A 117 28.99 18.07 43.28
CA LEU A 117 29.26 18.76 42.01
C LEU A 117 28.09 19.70 41.64
N HIS A 118 28.13 20.93 42.16
CA HIS A 118 27.04 21.92 41.97
C HIS A 118 27.36 23.01 40.93
N GLU A 119 28.55 23.00 40.33
CA GLU A 119 28.93 24.02 39.34
C GLU A 119 28.11 23.90 38.06
N LEU A 120 27.42 24.99 37.69
CA LEU A 120 26.48 25.03 36.57
C LEU A 120 27.07 24.53 35.22
N PRO A 121 28.32 24.91 34.82
CA PRO A 121 28.91 24.43 33.57
C PRO A 121 29.19 22.93 33.57
N ILE A 122 29.61 22.38 34.72
CA ILE A 122 29.91 20.95 34.89
C ILE A 122 28.62 20.15 34.88
N LEU A 123 27.59 20.61 35.59
CA LEU A 123 26.28 19.99 35.57
C LEU A 123 25.69 19.99 34.15
N GLY A 124 25.84 21.08 33.40
CA GLY A 124 25.42 21.16 32.00
C GLY A 124 26.13 20.14 31.10
N LEU A 125 27.44 19.95 31.28
CA LEU A 125 28.22 18.94 30.57
C LEU A 125 27.75 17.52 30.94
N LEU A 126 27.57 17.23 32.23
CA LEU A 126 27.10 15.94 32.72
C LEU A 126 25.71 15.58 32.18
N VAL A 127 24.78 16.54 32.15
CA VAL A 127 23.45 16.35 31.55
C VAL A 127 23.56 16.07 30.05
N ALA A 128 24.43 16.77 29.31
CA ALA A 128 24.65 16.50 27.89
C ALA A 128 25.18 15.07 27.66
N VAL A 129 26.13 14.62 28.48
CA VAL A 129 26.66 13.24 28.43
C VAL A 129 25.56 12.23 28.79
N ALA A 130 24.72 12.51 29.79
CA ALA A 130 23.61 11.67 30.19
C ALA A 130 22.57 11.49 29.07
N VAL A 131 22.27 12.55 28.31
CA VAL A 131 21.41 12.47 27.13
C VAL A 131 22.00 11.52 26.10
N VAL A 132 23.30 11.63 25.81
CA VAL A 132 24.00 10.74 24.87
C VAL A 132 23.98 9.29 25.35
N LEU A 133 24.30 9.05 26.62
CA LEU A 133 24.26 7.71 27.22
C LEU A 133 22.85 7.11 27.20
N GLY A 134 21.83 7.87 27.58
CA GLY A 134 20.43 7.44 27.55
C GLY A 134 19.96 7.12 26.12
N PHE A 135 20.40 7.91 25.14
CA PHE A 135 20.14 7.62 23.73
C PHE A 135 20.82 6.32 23.28
N ILE A 136 22.11 6.12 23.58
CA ILE A 136 22.86 4.89 23.26
C ILE A 136 22.19 3.67 23.91
N GLY A 137 21.81 3.76 25.19
CA GLY A 137 21.12 2.70 25.91
C GLY A 137 19.76 2.34 25.30
N SER A 138 18.99 3.35 24.87
CA SER A 138 17.72 3.14 24.15
C SER A 138 17.92 2.43 22.81
N VAL A 139 18.96 2.79 22.05
CA VAL A 139 19.28 2.12 20.77
C VAL A 139 19.71 0.68 21.01
N LEU A 140 20.59 0.43 21.98
CA LEU A 140 21.09 -0.90 22.31
C LEU A 140 19.95 -1.83 22.74
N THR A 141 19.06 -1.38 23.62
CA THR A 141 17.91 -2.15 24.10
C THR A 141 16.90 -2.43 23.00
N LYS A 142 16.66 -1.48 22.08
CA LYS A 142 15.85 -1.72 20.89
C LYS A 142 16.44 -2.82 20.01
N ASN A 143 17.76 -2.85 19.83
CA ASN A 143 18.44 -3.90 19.06
C ASN A 143 18.33 -5.26 19.74
N LEU A 144 18.60 -5.34 21.04
CA LEU A 144 18.44 -6.57 21.84
C LEU A 144 17.00 -7.08 21.82
N TYR A 145 16.02 -6.18 21.91
CA TYR A 145 14.60 -6.54 21.81
C TYR A 145 14.27 -7.15 20.44
N ASN A 146 14.69 -6.48 19.36
CA ASN A 146 14.47 -6.97 17.99
C ASN A 146 15.14 -8.34 17.76
N GLU A 147 16.36 -8.52 18.25
CA GLU A 147 17.07 -9.79 18.16
C GLU A 147 16.35 -10.89 18.95
N SER A 148 15.86 -10.59 20.16
CA SER A 148 15.10 -11.54 20.97
C SER A 148 13.80 -11.98 20.28
N ILE A 149 13.10 -11.07 19.61
CA ILE A 149 11.91 -11.38 18.81
C ILE A 149 12.29 -12.32 17.67
N SER A 150 13.33 -11.99 16.89
CA SER A 150 13.75 -12.83 15.76
C SER A 150 14.12 -14.22 16.23
N ARG A 151 14.97 -14.34 17.26
CA ARG A 151 15.37 -15.65 17.82
C ARG A 151 14.18 -16.46 18.31
N LYS A 152 13.16 -15.82 18.88
CA LYS A 152 11.93 -16.51 19.32
C LYS A 152 11.17 -17.09 18.12
N PHE A 153 10.99 -16.32 17.04
CA PHE A 153 10.36 -16.83 15.83
C PHE A 153 11.20 -17.90 15.13
N ASP A 154 12.52 -17.75 15.11
CA ASP A 154 13.44 -18.76 14.58
C ASP A 154 13.36 -20.07 15.38
N TYR A 155 13.20 -19.99 16.71
CA TYR A 155 12.97 -21.17 17.55
C TYR A 155 11.61 -21.84 17.27
N MET A 156 10.53 -21.05 17.17
CA MET A 156 9.18 -21.58 16.92
C MET A 156 9.04 -22.21 15.53
N LEU A 157 9.64 -21.59 14.51
CA LEU A 157 9.49 -22.00 13.12
C LEU A 157 10.64 -22.88 12.61
N GLY A 158 11.79 -22.90 13.29
CA GLY A 158 13.00 -23.58 12.81
C GLY A 158 12.91 -25.12 12.74
N ARG A 159 11.86 -25.72 13.31
CA ARG A 159 11.59 -27.16 13.23
C ARG A 159 10.44 -27.50 12.30
N VAL A 160 9.74 -26.49 11.76
CA VAL A 160 8.60 -26.70 10.88
C VAL A 160 9.11 -27.08 9.50
N THR A 161 8.59 -28.17 8.94
CA THR A 161 8.90 -28.60 7.57
C THR A 161 7.73 -28.35 6.63
N ALA A 162 8.01 -28.33 5.33
CA ALA A 162 6.96 -28.24 4.31
C ALA A 162 5.98 -29.43 4.42
N TYR A 163 6.49 -30.62 4.75
CA TYR A 163 5.68 -31.82 4.91
C TYR A 163 4.63 -31.66 6.02
N ASP A 164 5.04 -31.16 7.19
CA ASP A 164 4.13 -30.97 8.33
C ASP A 164 2.97 -30.03 7.94
N VAL A 165 3.28 -28.93 7.25
CA VAL A 165 2.29 -27.95 6.78
C VAL A 165 1.33 -28.56 5.75
N ILE A 166 1.84 -29.33 4.80
CA ILE A 166 1.04 -30.00 3.77
C ILE A 166 0.13 -31.07 4.39
N GLU A 167 0.69 -31.91 5.27
CA GLU A 167 -0.05 -33.00 5.91
C GLU A 167 -1.27 -32.44 6.66
N ILE A 168 -1.09 -31.34 7.38
CA ILE A 168 -2.16 -30.69 8.14
C ILE A 168 -3.15 -29.98 7.23
N SER A 169 -2.68 -29.29 6.18
CA SER A 169 -3.55 -28.68 5.17
C SER A 169 -4.48 -29.71 4.49
N SER A 170 -4.05 -30.96 4.36
CA SER A 170 -4.84 -32.06 3.79
C SER A 170 -5.87 -32.65 4.77
N LYS A 171 -5.64 -32.52 6.08
CA LYS A 171 -6.52 -33.04 7.13
C LYS A 171 -7.56 -31.97 7.50
N GLN A 172 -8.76 -32.06 6.92
CA GLN A 172 -9.89 -31.14 7.16
C GLN A 172 -10.35 -30.96 8.63
N SER A 173 -9.75 -31.65 9.61
CA SER A 173 -10.21 -31.67 11.00
C SER A 173 -9.10 -31.63 12.07
N SER A 174 -7.87 -31.19 11.75
CA SER A 174 -6.83 -31.10 12.78
C SER A 174 -7.19 -30.05 13.83
N LYS A 175 -7.01 -30.37 15.11
CA LYS A 175 -7.13 -29.39 16.19
C LYS A 175 -5.99 -28.37 16.04
N ASP A 176 -6.23 -27.10 16.37
CA ASP A 176 -5.21 -26.02 16.36
C ASP A 176 -3.89 -26.41 17.06
N ALA A 177 -3.93 -27.34 18.02
CA ALA A 177 -2.77 -27.83 18.76
C ALA A 177 -1.79 -28.66 17.92
N ASP A 178 -2.25 -29.29 16.83
CA ASP A 178 -1.42 -30.13 15.97
C ASP A 178 -0.74 -29.33 14.85
N ASP A 179 -1.14 -28.06 14.67
CA ASP A 179 -0.60 -27.18 13.63
C ASP A 179 0.81 -26.67 13.98
N PRO A 180 1.84 -26.95 13.15
CA PRO A 180 3.21 -26.55 13.41
C PRO A 180 3.40 -25.03 13.36
N LEU A 181 2.50 -24.29 12.70
CA LEU A 181 2.53 -22.83 12.63
C LEU A 181 1.84 -22.16 13.83
N SER A 182 0.95 -22.88 14.55
CA SER A 182 0.15 -22.33 15.65
C SER A 182 0.95 -21.52 16.68
N PRO A 183 2.10 -21.97 17.20
CA PRO A 183 2.86 -21.20 18.19
C PRO A 183 3.28 -19.81 17.67
N ALA A 184 3.72 -19.74 16.42
CA ALA A 184 4.11 -18.49 15.78
C ALA A 184 2.87 -17.64 15.46
N VAL A 185 1.82 -18.27 14.92
CA VAL A 185 0.53 -17.65 14.59
C VAL A 185 -0.09 -16.99 15.82
N ASP A 186 -0.17 -17.69 16.95
CA ASP A 186 -0.73 -17.17 18.20
C ASP A 186 0.12 -16.04 18.80
N SER A 187 1.45 -16.15 18.71
CA SER A 187 2.35 -15.07 19.10
C SER A 187 2.11 -13.80 18.26
N ILE A 188 1.83 -13.94 16.96
CA ILE A 188 1.48 -12.81 16.08
C ILE A 188 0.09 -12.27 16.39
N ARG A 189 -0.94 -13.12 16.53
CA ARG A 189 -2.30 -12.71 16.90
C ARG A 189 -2.30 -11.93 18.23
N CYS A 190 -1.54 -12.40 19.22
CA CYS A 190 -1.36 -11.70 20.49
C CYS A 190 -0.67 -10.34 20.31
N ALA A 191 0.38 -10.27 19.48
CA ALA A 191 1.06 -9.02 19.16
C ALA A 191 0.14 -8.01 18.45
N ILE A 192 -0.69 -8.46 17.50
CA ILE A 192 -1.70 -7.63 16.85
C ILE A 192 -2.71 -7.09 17.88
N ARG A 193 -3.23 -7.96 18.75
CA ARG A 193 -4.19 -7.55 19.80
C ARG A 193 -3.61 -6.50 20.77
N ASN A 194 -2.31 -6.60 21.03
CA ASN A 194 -1.57 -5.72 21.93
C ASN A 194 -0.91 -4.51 21.24
N ASN A 195 -1.13 -4.31 19.93
CA ASN A 195 -0.47 -3.28 19.11
C ASN A 195 1.06 -3.30 19.18
N ASP A 196 1.68 -4.48 19.33
CA ASP A 196 3.14 -4.65 19.30
C ASP A 196 3.64 -4.78 17.86
N GLU A 197 3.85 -3.63 17.21
CA GLU A 197 4.27 -3.51 15.79
C GLU A 197 5.54 -4.27 15.47
N LYS A 198 6.56 -4.17 16.32
CA LYS A 198 7.82 -4.87 16.07
C LYS A 198 7.62 -6.38 16.05
N ARG A 199 6.83 -6.91 16.99
CA ARG A 199 6.62 -8.36 17.10
C ARG A 199 5.74 -8.90 16.00
N TYR A 200 4.62 -8.25 15.66
CA TYR A 200 3.77 -8.75 14.58
C TYR A 200 4.47 -8.61 13.21
N THR A 201 5.19 -7.52 12.95
CA THR A 201 5.90 -7.33 11.67
C THR A 201 7.02 -8.35 11.50
N ALA A 202 7.83 -8.59 12.54
CA ALA A 202 8.87 -9.61 12.50
C ALA A 202 8.29 -11.02 12.31
N GLY A 203 7.20 -11.34 13.00
CA GLY A 203 6.53 -12.63 12.88
C GLY A 203 5.91 -12.86 11.50
N LEU A 204 5.17 -11.88 10.97
CA LEU A 204 4.59 -11.94 9.63
C LEU A 204 5.68 -12.12 8.57
N ARG A 205 6.78 -11.35 8.66
CA ARG A 205 7.92 -11.51 7.75
C ARG A 205 8.51 -12.92 7.81
N LYS A 206 8.70 -13.47 9.01
CA LYS A 206 9.22 -14.84 9.19
C LYS A 206 8.29 -15.91 8.64
N ILE A 207 6.98 -15.82 8.91
CA ILE A 207 5.98 -16.74 8.33
C ILE A 207 5.97 -16.63 6.80
N THR A 208 6.01 -15.42 6.25
CA THR A 208 6.04 -15.22 4.80
C THR A 208 7.30 -15.85 4.19
N THR A 209 8.48 -15.55 4.73
CA THR A 209 9.75 -16.12 4.22
C THR A 209 9.79 -17.65 4.34
N ILE A 210 9.37 -18.23 5.46
CA ILE A 210 9.39 -19.69 5.59
C ILE A 210 8.39 -20.36 4.64
N SER A 211 7.22 -19.74 4.43
CA SER A 211 6.21 -20.23 3.49
C SER A 211 6.72 -20.22 2.05
N GLN A 212 7.42 -19.15 1.64
CA GLN A 212 8.09 -19.06 0.34
C GLN A 212 9.16 -20.14 0.19
N ASN A 213 9.96 -20.38 1.24
CA ASN A 213 10.97 -21.44 1.24
C ASN A 213 10.33 -22.83 1.12
N PHE A 214 9.19 -23.09 1.77
CA PHE A 214 8.47 -24.37 1.64
C PHE A 214 7.94 -24.62 0.24
N MET A 215 7.65 -23.57 -0.52
CA MET A 215 7.24 -23.69 -1.93
C MET A 215 8.41 -24.03 -2.85
N THR A 216 9.65 -23.75 -2.43
CA THR A 216 10.85 -24.09 -3.20
C THR A 216 11.06 -25.61 -3.19
N GLY A 217 10.77 -26.27 -4.31
CA GLY A 217 10.97 -27.72 -4.49
C GLY A 217 9.80 -28.61 -4.04
N SER A 218 8.71 -28.02 -3.51
CA SER A 218 7.48 -28.76 -3.22
C SER A 218 6.56 -28.80 -4.45
N LYS A 219 5.89 -29.93 -4.68
CA LYS A 219 4.81 -30.04 -5.68
C LYS A 219 3.45 -29.57 -5.14
N GLU A 220 3.31 -29.47 -3.82
CA GLU A 220 2.05 -29.19 -3.10
C GLU A 220 2.01 -27.73 -2.60
N THR A 221 2.51 -26.82 -3.45
CA THR A 221 2.51 -25.37 -3.22
C THR A 221 1.11 -24.81 -2.95
N THR A 222 0.06 -25.40 -3.54
CA THR A 222 -1.33 -25.00 -3.31
C THR A 222 -1.78 -25.27 -1.87
N ASP A 223 -1.42 -26.42 -1.29
CA ASP A 223 -1.75 -26.78 0.09
C ASP A 223 -1.08 -25.83 1.09
N ILE A 224 0.19 -25.49 0.82
CA ILE A 224 0.96 -24.51 1.61
C ILE A 224 0.30 -23.13 1.53
N SER A 225 0.03 -22.61 0.33
CA SER A 225 -0.61 -21.30 0.14
C SER A 225 -1.95 -21.24 0.87
N ARG A 226 -2.80 -22.25 0.69
CA ARG A 226 -4.13 -22.29 1.30
C ARG A 226 -4.07 -22.29 2.83
N HIS A 227 -3.20 -23.11 3.41
CA HIS A 227 -3.06 -23.21 4.87
C HIS A 227 -2.57 -21.89 5.48
N VAL A 228 -1.49 -21.34 4.93
CA VAL A 228 -0.91 -20.09 5.45
C VAL A 228 -1.88 -18.91 5.25
N ASN A 229 -2.54 -18.84 4.09
CA ASN A 229 -3.54 -17.81 3.83
C ASN A 229 -4.73 -17.87 4.80
N ALA A 230 -5.14 -19.05 5.28
CA ALA A 230 -6.20 -19.17 6.28
C ALA A 230 -5.80 -18.48 7.60
N HIS A 231 -4.58 -18.71 8.10
CA HIS A 231 -4.10 -17.99 9.28
C HIS A 231 -3.97 -16.49 9.06
N LEU A 232 -3.45 -16.08 7.90
CA LEU A 232 -3.30 -14.65 7.57
C LEU A 232 -4.66 -13.96 7.44
N LEU A 233 -5.69 -14.65 6.93
CA LEU A 233 -7.06 -14.15 6.90
C LEU A 233 -7.57 -13.85 8.31
N GLU A 234 -7.45 -14.81 9.22
CA GLU A 234 -7.89 -14.64 10.61
C GLU A 234 -7.13 -13.51 11.31
N MET A 235 -5.81 -13.44 11.13
CA MET A 235 -5.01 -12.32 11.63
C MET A 235 -5.49 -11.00 11.05
N GLY A 236 -5.81 -10.96 9.75
CA GLY A 236 -6.26 -9.77 9.06
C GLY A 236 -7.62 -9.29 9.56
N LEU A 237 -8.56 -10.21 9.82
CA LEU A 237 -9.85 -9.92 10.43
C LEU A 237 -9.69 -9.29 11.84
N ILE A 238 -8.77 -9.82 12.65
CA ILE A 238 -8.43 -9.26 13.97
C ILE A 238 -7.78 -7.88 13.81
N ALA A 239 -6.83 -7.72 12.89
CA ALA A 239 -6.12 -6.47 12.65
C ALA A 239 -7.05 -5.35 12.20
N MET A 240 -8.08 -5.65 11.41
CA MET A 240 -9.08 -4.68 10.96
C MET A 240 -9.96 -4.10 12.09
N GLU A 241 -9.99 -4.72 13.27
CA GLU A 241 -10.66 -4.17 14.46
C GLU A 241 -9.78 -3.18 15.24
N LYS A 242 -8.50 -3.10 14.90
CA LYS A 242 -7.52 -2.25 15.58
C LYS A 242 -7.13 -1.05 14.71
N LYS A 243 -6.54 -0.04 15.35
CA LYS A 243 -5.88 1.07 14.66
C LYS A 243 -4.42 0.68 14.45
N GLY A 244 -3.93 0.63 13.22
CA GLY A 244 -2.52 0.39 12.93
C GLY A 244 -2.23 -0.22 11.56
N ASN A 245 -0.94 -0.43 11.29
CA ASN A 245 -0.42 -0.94 10.02
C ASN A 245 -0.51 -2.48 9.88
N ALA A 246 -1.02 -3.20 10.88
CA ALA A 246 -1.07 -4.66 10.86
C ALA A 246 -1.83 -5.21 9.64
N THR A 247 -2.97 -4.61 9.29
CA THR A 247 -3.77 -5.03 8.12
C THR A 247 -2.97 -4.90 6.82
N LYS A 248 -2.19 -3.82 6.67
CA LYS A 248 -1.30 -3.60 5.51
C LYS A 248 -0.25 -4.72 5.42
N GLU A 249 0.46 -5.00 6.51
CA GLU A 249 1.52 -6.01 6.54
C GLU A 249 0.97 -7.42 6.22
N ILE A 250 -0.25 -7.71 6.66
CA ILE A 250 -0.94 -8.97 6.36
C ILE A 250 -1.31 -9.07 4.88
N ILE A 251 -1.90 -8.01 4.29
CA ILE A 251 -2.22 -7.97 2.85
C ILE A 251 -0.95 -8.16 2.01
N SER A 252 0.14 -7.47 2.38
CA SER A 252 1.45 -7.62 1.73
C SER A 252 2.01 -9.03 1.85
N SER A 253 1.83 -9.68 3.01
CA SER A 253 2.26 -11.07 3.24
C SER A 253 1.48 -12.06 2.36
N ILE A 254 0.14 -11.92 2.28
CA ILE A 254 -0.70 -12.75 1.40
C ILE A 254 -0.32 -12.56 -0.07
N GLY A 255 -0.10 -11.31 -0.50
CA GLY A 255 0.38 -10.99 -1.83
C GLY A 255 1.74 -11.64 -2.13
N SER A 256 2.69 -11.55 -1.21
CA SER A 256 4.03 -12.15 -1.33
C SER A 256 4.00 -13.67 -1.43
N ILE A 257 3.06 -14.32 -0.73
CA ILE A 257 2.81 -15.77 -0.81
C ILE A 257 2.19 -16.11 -2.17
N GLY A 258 1.26 -15.30 -2.66
CA GLY A 258 0.64 -15.50 -3.98
C GLY A 258 1.63 -15.34 -5.13
N VAL A 259 2.52 -14.35 -5.06
CA VAL A 259 3.64 -14.17 -6.01
C VAL A 259 4.54 -15.40 -6.01
N SER A 260 4.97 -15.87 -4.84
CA SER A 260 5.82 -17.06 -4.73
C SER A 260 5.13 -18.33 -5.24
N ALA A 261 3.84 -18.51 -4.93
CA ALA A 261 3.04 -19.61 -5.47
C ALA A 261 3.03 -19.57 -7.00
N SER A 262 2.82 -18.39 -7.59
CA SER A 262 2.88 -18.19 -9.04
C SER A 262 4.27 -18.47 -9.62
N ASP A 263 5.34 -18.00 -8.98
CA ASP A 263 6.73 -18.23 -9.43
C ASP A 263 7.12 -19.70 -9.42
N HIS A 264 6.52 -20.49 -8.53
CA HIS A 264 6.68 -21.94 -8.48
C HIS A 264 5.64 -22.70 -9.33
N GLY A 265 4.91 -22.01 -10.23
CA GLY A 265 3.98 -22.61 -11.18
C GLY A 265 2.61 -23.01 -10.60
N SER A 266 2.29 -22.58 -9.38
CA SER A 266 1.07 -22.96 -8.66
C SER A 266 -0.08 -21.99 -8.90
N GLN A 267 -0.82 -22.21 -10.00
CA GLN A 267 -2.00 -21.39 -10.32
C GLN A 267 -3.05 -21.44 -9.20
N ASN A 268 -3.37 -22.61 -8.65
CA ASN A 268 -4.36 -22.75 -7.58
C ASN A 268 -3.91 -22.10 -6.26
N GLY A 269 -2.61 -22.14 -5.96
CA GLY A 269 -2.05 -21.44 -4.80
C GLY A 269 -2.18 -19.92 -4.92
N ALA A 270 -1.84 -19.37 -6.10
CA ALA A 270 -2.00 -17.95 -6.37
C ALA A 270 -3.48 -17.50 -6.38
N VAL A 271 -4.39 -18.32 -6.94
CA VAL A 271 -5.85 -18.09 -6.86
C VAL A 271 -6.34 -18.07 -5.40
N SER A 272 -5.83 -18.96 -4.54
CA SER A 272 -6.15 -18.95 -3.12
C SER A 272 -5.73 -17.65 -2.43
N SER A 273 -4.55 -17.11 -2.77
CA SER A 273 -4.10 -15.81 -2.26
C SER A 273 -5.01 -14.67 -2.72
N ILE A 274 -5.39 -14.63 -3.99
CA ILE A 274 -6.33 -13.61 -4.52
C ILE A 274 -7.68 -13.70 -3.81
N ALA A 275 -8.23 -14.91 -3.62
CA ALA A 275 -9.49 -15.10 -2.90
C ALA A 275 -9.42 -14.62 -1.43
N THR A 276 -8.25 -14.81 -0.81
CA THR A 276 -8.00 -14.35 0.57
C THR A 276 -7.91 -12.83 0.65
N ILE A 277 -7.19 -12.20 -0.29
CA ILE A 277 -7.14 -10.74 -0.43
C ILE A 277 -8.56 -10.18 -0.64
N GLY A 278 -9.35 -10.81 -1.51
CA GLY A 278 -10.75 -10.43 -1.75
C GLY A 278 -11.64 -10.55 -0.52
N SER A 279 -11.45 -11.59 0.29
CA SER A 279 -12.20 -11.77 1.55
C SER A 279 -11.87 -10.66 2.57
N LEU A 280 -10.60 -10.27 2.68
CA LEU A 280 -10.19 -9.14 3.51
C LEU A 280 -10.70 -7.80 2.94
N PHE A 281 -10.72 -7.63 1.62
CA PHE A 281 -11.26 -6.44 0.97
C PHE A 281 -12.77 -6.28 1.27
N ALA A 282 -13.54 -7.36 1.14
CA ALA A 282 -14.97 -7.37 1.47
C ALA A 282 -15.21 -6.98 2.94
N ALA A 283 -14.36 -7.42 3.86
CA ALA A 283 -14.42 -7.04 5.27
C ALA A 283 -14.03 -5.56 5.50
N ALA A 284 -13.01 -5.05 4.80
CA ALA A 284 -12.60 -3.64 4.83
C ALA A 284 -13.71 -2.72 4.32
N LYS A 285 -14.36 -3.10 3.20
CA LYS A 285 -15.53 -2.44 2.63
C LYS A 285 -16.68 -2.34 3.62
N ARG A 286 -17.05 -3.45 4.29
CA ARG A 286 -18.12 -3.45 5.32
C ARG A 286 -17.82 -2.53 6.50
N LYS A 287 -16.54 -2.28 6.79
CA LYS A 287 -16.09 -1.40 7.86
C LYS A 287 -15.76 0.03 7.41
N ASN A 288 -16.00 0.37 6.13
CA ASN A 288 -15.68 1.67 5.52
C ASN A 288 -14.21 2.09 5.73
N LYS A 289 -13.26 1.15 5.61
CA LYS A 289 -11.82 1.37 5.78
C LYS A 289 -11.15 1.71 4.44
N THR A 290 -11.43 2.89 3.90
CA THR A 290 -10.92 3.32 2.58
C THR A 290 -9.42 3.59 2.55
N ASP A 291 -8.81 3.89 3.70
CA ASP A 291 -7.39 4.21 3.88
C ASP A 291 -6.42 3.07 3.58
N ILE A 292 -6.92 1.84 3.42
CA ILE A 292 -6.12 0.64 3.14
C ILE A 292 -6.39 0.05 1.76
N HIS A 293 -7.28 0.64 0.96
CA HIS A 293 -7.70 0.09 -0.34
C HIS A 293 -6.56 -0.04 -1.36
N HIS A 294 -5.60 0.90 -1.37
CA HIS A 294 -4.45 0.82 -2.26
C HIS A 294 -3.57 -0.41 -1.99
N TYR A 295 -3.47 -0.88 -0.74
CA TYR A 295 -2.72 -2.09 -0.43
C TYR A 295 -3.33 -3.35 -1.05
N PHE A 296 -4.66 -3.39 -1.20
CA PHE A 296 -5.34 -4.49 -1.91
C PHE A 296 -5.02 -4.44 -3.41
N VAL A 297 -4.94 -3.25 -4.00
CA VAL A 297 -4.54 -3.07 -5.40
C VAL A 297 -3.11 -3.53 -5.61
N GLU A 298 -2.17 -3.09 -4.77
CA GLU A 298 -0.75 -3.46 -4.85
C GLU A 298 -0.55 -4.97 -4.74
N ALA A 299 -1.16 -5.61 -3.73
CA ALA A 299 -1.04 -7.05 -3.54
C ALA A 299 -1.69 -7.84 -4.69
N THR A 300 -2.91 -7.50 -5.09
CA THR A 300 -3.62 -8.17 -6.19
C THR A 300 -2.85 -8.00 -7.51
N GLY A 301 -2.39 -6.78 -7.80
CA GLY A 301 -1.60 -6.46 -8.98
C GLY A 301 -0.29 -7.24 -9.03
N ALA A 302 0.44 -7.33 -7.92
CA ALA A 302 1.67 -8.11 -7.84
C ALA A 302 1.47 -9.60 -8.15
N VAL A 303 0.46 -10.24 -7.54
CA VAL A 303 0.13 -11.66 -7.84
C VAL A 303 -0.26 -11.81 -9.31
N THR A 304 -1.12 -10.92 -9.80
CA THR A 304 -1.67 -10.99 -11.16
C THR A 304 -0.62 -10.77 -12.25
N ARG A 305 0.31 -9.82 -12.04
CA ARG A 305 1.45 -9.60 -12.96
C ARG A 305 2.38 -10.79 -13.02
N THR A 306 2.67 -11.39 -11.86
CA THR A 306 3.52 -12.59 -11.78
C THR A 306 2.85 -13.75 -12.52
N ALA A 307 1.55 -13.97 -12.27
CA ALA A 307 0.75 -14.96 -12.97
C ALA A 307 0.70 -14.74 -14.50
N ALA A 308 0.52 -13.50 -14.95
CA ALA A 308 0.56 -13.14 -16.36
C ALA A 308 1.92 -13.47 -16.98
N ASN A 309 3.03 -13.22 -16.28
CA ASN A 309 4.37 -13.57 -16.76
C ASN A 309 4.59 -15.08 -16.94
N HIS A 310 3.90 -15.89 -16.13
CA HIS A 310 3.95 -17.37 -16.14
C HIS A 310 2.78 -18.03 -16.89
N LYS A 311 1.96 -17.26 -17.62
CA LYS A 311 0.80 -17.74 -18.40
C LYS A 311 -0.28 -18.46 -17.59
N GLN A 312 -0.52 -18.01 -16.36
CA GLN A 312 -1.50 -18.62 -15.45
C GLN A 312 -2.88 -17.95 -15.59
N GLU A 313 -3.65 -18.36 -16.60
CA GLU A 313 -4.90 -17.69 -17.00
C GLU A 313 -5.92 -17.56 -15.86
N ALA A 314 -6.19 -18.62 -15.09
CA ALA A 314 -7.22 -18.54 -14.04
C ALA A 314 -6.83 -17.58 -12.90
N THR A 315 -5.53 -17.48 -12.58
CA THR A 315 -5.05 -16.49 -11.60
C THR A 315 -5.25 -15.07 -12.15
N VAL A 316 -4.95 -14.85 -13.44
CA VAL A 316 -5.15 -13.55 -14.08
C VAL A 316 -6.63 -13.16 -14.09
N GLU A 317 -7.53 -14.06 -14.49
CA GLU A 317 -8.97 -13.80 -14.46
C GLU A 317 -9.48 -13.44 -13.06
N LYS A 318 -9.09 -14.20 -12.03
CA LYS A 318 -9.48 -13.91 -10.65
C LYS A 318 -8.92 -12.58 -10.17
N GLY A 319 -7.69 -12.24 -10.56
CA GLY A 319 -7.07 -10.96 -10.28
C GLY A 319 -7.81 -9.79 -10.92
N LEU A 320 -8.21 -9.91 -12.19
CA LEU A 320 -8.98 -8.89 -12.90
C LEU A 320 -10.36 -8.67 -12.27
N VAL A 321 -11.05 -9.75 -11.86
CA VAL A 321 -12.33 -9.65 -11.15
C VAL A 321 -12.18 -8.87 -9.85
N LEU A 322 -11.15 -9.14 -9.05
CA LEU A 322 -10.91 -8.43 -7.80
C LEU A 322 -10.50 -6.96 -8.03
N LEU A 323 -9.62 -6.68 -9.01
CA LEU A 323 -9.27 -5.30 -9.37
C LEU A 323 -10.49 -4.50 -9.82
N LYS A 324 -11.40 -5.12 -10.59
CA LYS A 324 -12.68 -4.53 -10.97
C LYS A 324 -13.54 -4.23 -9.74
N GLU A 325 -13.67 -5.17 -8.80
CA GLU A 325 -14.44 -4.95 -7.57
C GLU A 325 -13.87 -3.79 -6.73
N ILE A 326 -12.54 -3.69 -6.63
CA ILE A 326 -11.87 -2.60 -5.94
C ILE A 326 -12.14 -1.26 -6.64
N ALA A 327 -12.06 -1.20 -7.97
CA ALA A 327 -12.36 0.00 -8.73
C ALA A 327 -13.84 0.41 -8.65
N ASP A 328 -14.77 -0.54 -8.71
CA ASP A 328 -16.21 -0.30 -8.54
C ASP A 328 -16.49 0.32 -7.16
N HIS A 329 -15.83 -0.19 -6.11
CA HIS A 329 -15.93 0.41 -4.78
C HIS A 329 -15.30 1.81 -4.73
N ALA A 330 -14.11 2.00 -5.30
CA ALA A 330 -13.41 3.28 -5.29
C ALA A 330 -14.23 4.36 -6.00
N ALA A 331 -14.90 4.03 -7.11
CA ALA A 331 -15.84 4.93 -7.77
C ALA A 331 -17.05 5.25 -6.88
N PHE A 332 -17.64 4.25 -6.22
CA PHE A 332 -18.76 4.50 -5.30
C PHE A 332 -18.36 5.37 -4.09
N SER A 333 -17.15 5.20 -3.56
CA SER A 333 -16.67 5.93 -2.39
C SER A 333 -15.99 7.27 -2.70
N GLY A 334 -15.93 7.70 -3.96
CA GLY A 334 -15.22 8.92 -4.35
C GLY A 334 -13.71 8.87 -4.05
N ASP A 335 -13.07 7.71 -4.28
CA ASP A 335 -11.62 7.53 -4.08
C ASP A 335 -10.86 7.49 -5.43
N PRO A 336 -10.52 8.67 -6.00
CA PRO A 336 -9.81 8.74 -7.27
C PRO A 336 -8.37 8.20 -7.19
N SER A 337 -7.80 8.08 -5.98
CA SER A 337 -6.44 7.62 -5.77
C SER A 337 -6.33 6.10 -6.01
N THR A 338 -7.18 5.31 -5.35
CA THR A 338 -7.28 3.86 -5.55
C THR A 338 -7.65 3.54 -7.00
N MET A 339 -8.58 4.28 -7.59
CA MET A 339 -8.97 4.09 -8.98
C MET A 339 -7.82 4.36 -9.97
N THR A 340 -6.97 5.35 -9.68
CA THR A 340 -5.76 5.62 -10.48
C THR A 340 -4.77 4.47 -10.40
N LEU A 341 -4.60 3.87 -9.22
CA LEU A 341 -3.75 2.70 -9.03
C LEU A 341 -4.27 1.49 -9.81
N VAL A 342 -5.57 1.19 -9.75
CA VAL A 342 -6.16 0.08 -10.52
C VAL A 342 -5.94 0.26 -12.02
N LYS A 343 -6.14 1.47 -12.54
CA LYS A 343 -5.86 1.78 -13.96
C LYS A 343 -4.39 1.55 -14.32
N GLY A 344 -3.46 1.98 -13.46
CA GLY A 344 -2.04 1.74 -13.64
C GLY A 344 -1.69 0.25 -13.72
N GLU A 345 -2.28 -0.56 -12.82
CA GLU A 345 -2.11 -2.01 -12.82
C GLU A 345 -2.66 -2.67 -14.09
N LEU A 346 -3.85 -2.26 -14.57
CA LEU A 346 -4.44 -2.80 -15.81
C LEU A 346 -3.60 -2.47 -17.05
N VAL A 347 -3.01 -1.28 -17.13
CA VAL A 347 -2.07 -0.91 -18.21
C VAL A 347 -0.82 -1.79 -18.20
N GLU A 348 -0.25 -2.03 -17.02
CA GLU A 348 0.94 -2.89 -16.91
C GLU A 348 0.60 -4.36 -17.25
N LEU A 349 -0.57 -4.85 -16.83
CA LEU A 349 -1.04 -6.18 -17.21
C LEU A 349 -1.23 -6.32 -18.72
N ALA A 350 -1.77 -5.30 -19.39
CA ALA A 350 -1.91 -5.33 -20.84
C ALA A 350 -0.55 -5.35 -21.54
N ARG A 351 0.44 -4.60 -21.03
CA ARG A 351 1.80 -4.63 -21.54
C ARG A 351 2.41 -6.02 -21.43
N ILE A 352 2.26 -6.68 -20.28
CA ILE A 352 2.74 -8.05 -20.08
C ILE A 352 2.03 -9.03 -21.03
N ALA A 353 0.71 -8.88 -21.19
CA ALA A 353 -0.10 -9.72 -22.08
C ALA A 353 0.38 -9.62 -23.53
N VAL A 354 0.61 -8.40 -24.04
CA VAL A 354 1.15 -8.17 -25.39
C VAL A 354 2.54 -8.77 -25.53
N ASN A 355 3.47 -8.49 -24.60
CA ASN A 355 4.84 -8.98 -24.65
C ASN A 355 4.95 -10.51 -24.59
N LYS A 356 3.94 -11.19 -24.04
CA LYS A 356 3.90 -12.64 -23.90
C LYS A 356 2.98 -13.32 -24.93
N GLU A 357 2.41 -12.54 -25.86
CA GLU A 357 1.46 -12.99 -26.90
C GLU A 357 0.21 -13.67 -26.32
N GLN A 358 -0.30 -13.16 -25.20
CA GLN A 358 -1.44 -13.71 -24.47
C GLN A 358 -2.74 -12.94 -24.76
N THR A 359 -3.27 -13.18 -25.96
CA THR A 359 -4.47 -12.50 -26.47
C THR A 359 -5.75 -12.83 -25.68
N THR A 360 -5.81 -14.02 -25.05
CA THR A 360 -7.00 -14.53 -24.34
C THR A 360 -7.53 -13.55 -23.29
N TYR A 361 -6.67 -13.01 -22.42
CA TYR A 361 -7.09 -12.10 -21.36
C TYR A 361 -6.78 -10.63 -21.65
N LEU A 362 -6.13 -10.30 -22.77
CA LEU A 362 -5.96 -8.91 -23.18
C LEU A 362 -7.32 -8.23 -23.37
N ARG A 363 -8.23 -8.92 -24.05
CA ARG A 363 -9.63 -8.49 -24.17
C ARG A 363 -10.29 -8.30 -22.80
N SER A 364 -10.08 -9.24 -21.87
CA SER A 364 -10.61 -9.14 -20.51
C SER A 364 -10.07 -7.90 -19.76
N ILE A 365 -8.81 -7.54 -19.96
CA ILE A 365 -8.21 -6.32 -19.41
C ILE A 365 -8.89 -5.07 -19.97
N VAL A 366 -9.02 -4.99 -21.30
CA VAL A 366 -9.65 -3.86 -22.00
C VAL A 366 -11.11 -3.70 -21.58
N LEU A 367 -11.87 -4.79 -21.54
CA LEU A 367 -13.26 -4.80 -21.06
C LEU A 367 -13.37 -4.40 -19.59
N THR A 368 -12.43 -4.83 -18.75
CA THR A 368 -12.39 -4.40 -17.33
C THR A 368 -12.17 -2.89 -17.22
N MET A 369 -11.26 -2.32 -18.01
CA MET A 369 -11.05 -0.88 -18.05
C MET A 369 -12.26 -0.11 -18.58
N ARG A 370 -12.94 -0.64 -19.60
CA ARG A 370 -14.19 -0.06 -20.10
C ARG A 370 -15.25 -0.05 -19.01
N ASP A 371 -15.44 -1.17 -18.31
CA ASP A 371 -16.43 -1.27 -17.25
C ASP A 371 -16.13 -0.26 -16.12
N ILE A 372 -14.86 -0.10 -15.74
CA ILE A 372 -14.43 0.96 -14.80
C ILE A 372 -14.78 2.35 -15.35
N GLY A 373 -14.59 2.60 -16.63
CA GLY A 373 -14.97 3.87 -17.26
C GLY A 373 -16.47 4.16 -17.19
N THR A 374 -17.32 3.17 -17.40
CA THR A 374 -18.77 3.35 -17.25
C THR A 374 -19.17 3.69 -15.81
N ARG A 375 -18.39 3.23 -14.81
CA ARG A 375 -18.59 3.63 -13.41
C ARG A 375 -18.09 5.04 -13.14
N ILE A 376 -16.96 5.43 -13.71
CA ILE A 376 -16.42 6.79 -13.59
C ILE A 376 -17.45 7.83 -14.03
N LEU A 377 -18.21 7.56 -15.10
CA LEU A 377 -19.25 8.47 -15.58
C LEU A 377 -20.33 8.80 -14.54
N ARG A 378 -20.49 7.96 -13.49
CA ARG A 378 -21.43 8.19 -12.38
C ARG A 378 -20.88 9.10 -11.29
N LEU A 379 -19.59 9.46 -11.34
CA LEU A 379 -19.01 10.43 -10.43
C LEU A 379 -19.54 11.84 -10.72
N GLU A 380 -19.40 12.75 -9.76
CA GLU A 380 -19.87 14.13 -9.90
C GLU A 380 -18.70 15.11 -10.13
N GLY A 381 -19.00 16.22 -10.82
CA GLY A 381 -18.13 17.38 -10.93
C GLY A 381 -16.77 17.13 -11.60
N SER A 382 -15.73 17.76 -11.07
CA SER A 382 -14.37 17.76 -11.62
C SER A 382 -13.65 16.42 -11.43
N GLU A 383 -14.00 15.64 -10.40
CA GLU A 383 -13.41 14.33 -10.14
C GLU A 383 -13.76 13.32 -11.24
N ARG A 384 -15.00 13.36 -11.74
CA ARG A 384 -15.43 12.60 -12.92
C ARG A 384 -14.56 12.92 -14.13
N GLN A 385 -14.50 14.20 -14.50
CA GLN A 385 -13.79 14.67 -15.68
C GLN A 385 -12.32 14.26 -15.66
N GLU A 386 -11.65 14.48 -14.52
CA GLU A 386 -10.25 14.14 -14.34
C GLU A 386 -10.00 12.61 -14.37
N SER A 387 -10.88 11.85 -13.72
CA SER A 387 -10.78 10.39 -13.68
C SER A 387 -11.00 9.76 -15.06
N PHE A 388 -11.98 10.28 -15.82
CA PHE A 388 -12.31 9.84 -17.16
C PHE A 388 -11.21 10.22 -18.15
N ARG A 389 -10.67 11.45 -18.07
CA ARG A 389 -9.51 11.89 -18.84
C ARG A 389 -8.31 10.95 -18.65
N LYS A 390 -7.97 10.64 -17.40
CA LYS A 390 -6.90 9.68 -17.06
C LYS A 390 -7.17 8.27 -17.59
N LEU A 391 -8.43 7.85 -17.65
CA LEU A 391 -8.78 6.54 -18.22
C LEU A 391 -8.54 6.51 -19.73
N LEU A 392 -9.02 7.50 -20.48
CA LEU A 392 -8.78 7.58 -21.91
C LEU A 392 -7.28 7.75 -22.23
N ASP A 393 -6.54 8.51 -21.42
CA ASP A 393 -5.07 8.54 -21.51
C ASP A 393 -4.41 7.17 -21.32
N SER A 394 -5.05 6.27 -20.58
CA SER A 394 -4.58 4.89 -20.37
C SER A 394 -4.87 4.02 -21.59
N PHE A 395 -6.06 4.13 -22.20
CA PHE A 395 -6.36 3.49 -23.48
C PHE A 395 -5.44 3.96 -24.60
N ARG A 396 -5.17 5.27 -24.69
CA ARG A 396 -4.18 5.79 -25.64
C ARG A 396 -2.78 5.20 -25.41
N ARG A 397 -2.37 5.04 -24.15
CA ARG A 397 -1.08 4.36 -23.83
C ARG A 397 -1.10 2.90 -24.27
N MET A 398 -2.21 2.20 -24.10
CA MET A 398 -2.38 0.83 -24.57
C MET A 398 -2.25 0.75 -26.10
N GLY A 399 -2.89 1.66 -26.82
CA GLY A 399 -2.82 1.71 -28.28
C GLY A 399 -1.42 1.97 -28.86
N LYS A 400 -0.44 2.41 -28.05
CA LYS A 400 0.97 2.56 -28.50
C LYS A 400 1.75 1.25 -28.57
N PHE A 401 1.32 0.23 -27.84
CA PHE A 401 2.01 -1.07 -27.81
C PHE A 401 1.11 -2.22 -28.26
N MET A 402 -0.20 -2.04 -28.30
CA MET A 402 -1.12 -2.99 -28.93
C MET A 402 -1.11 -2.84 -30.45
N ALA A 403 -1.22 -3.97 -31.16
CA ALA A 403 -1.28 -4.02 -32.60
C ALA A 403 -2.48 -4.86 -33.06
N GLY A 404 -2.95 -4.58 -34.28
CA GLY A 404 -4.03 -5.31 -34.89
C GLY A 404 -5.28 -5.44 -34.02
N ARG A 405 -5.69 -6.69 -33.73
CA ARG A 405 -7.01 -6.97 -33.14
C ARG A 405 -7.13 -6.40 -31.73
N ASP A 406 -6.01 -6.29 -31.04
CA ASP A 406 -5.91 -5.76 -29.70
C ASP A 406 -6.16 -4.24 -29.67
N LEU A 407 -5.72 -3.54 -30.70
CA LEU A 407 -6.00 -2.12 -30.89
C LEU A 407 -7.48 -1.89 -31.21
N LEU A 408 -8.11 -2.78 -31.99
CA LEU A 408 -9.57 -2.73 -32.24
C LEU A 408 -10.38 -2.85 -30.95
N GLU A 409 -10.02 -3.76 -30.05
CA GLU A 409 -10.72 -3.89 -28.75
C GLU A 409 -10.60 -2.60 -27.93
N THR A 410 -9.44 -1.93 -27.97
CA THR A 410 -9.25 -0.62 -27.32
C THR A 410 -10.13 0.46 -27.96
N THR A 411 -10.21 0.49 -29.29
CA THR A 411 -11.09 1.39 -30.04
C THR A 411 -12.56 1.16 -29.69
N TRP A 412 -13.02 -0.09 -29.65
CA TRP A 412 -14.38 -0.44 -29.22
C TRP A 412 -14.66 0.03 -27.79
N ALA A 413 -13.73 -0.19 -26.86
CA ALA A 413 -13.89 0.26 -25.48
C ALA A 413 -14.01 1.79 -25.38
N MET A 414 -13.24 2.55 -26.17
CA MET A 414 -13.38 4.01 -26.23
C MET A 414 -14.70 4.45 -26.86
N SER A 415 -15.19 3.73 -27.88
CA SER A 415 -16.52 3.95 -28.47
C SER A 415 -17.62 3.78 -27.44
N ASP A 416 -17.64 2.63 -26.75
CA ASP A 416 -18.62 2.29 -25.72
C ASP A 416 -18.70 3.39 -24.64
N LEU A 417 -17.54 3.93 -24.23
CA LEU A 417 -17.46 5.01 -23.26
C LEU A 417 -17.95 6.35 -23.80
N GLY A 418 -17.66 6.68 -25.06
CA GLY A 418 -18.19 7.88 -25.70
C GLY A 418 -19.71 7.84 -25.84
N ILE A 419 -20.26 6.69 -26.24
CA ILE A 419 -21.70 6.47 -26.34
C ILE A 419 -22.35 6.55 -24.95
N ALA A 420 -21.76 5.91 -23.94
CA ALA A 420 -22.26 5.99 -22.57
C ALA A 420 -22.25 7.43 -22.02
N ALA A 421 -21.15 8.17 -22.22
CA ALA A 421 -21.05 9.57 -21.80
C ALA A 421 -22.10 10.44 -22.49
N SER A 422 -22.31 10.22 -23.79
CA SER A 422 -23.31 10.93 -24.59
C SER A 422 -24.73 10.73 -24.04
N ARG A 423 -25.11 9.48 -23.75
CA ARG A 423 -26.43 9.13 -23.17
C ARG A 423 -26.68 9.73 -21.79
N GLU A 424 -25.63 9.97 -21.02
CA GLU A 424 -25.69 10.61 -19.70
C GLU A 424 -25.58 12.15 -19.80
N HIS A 425 -25.66 12.73 -20.99
CA HIS A 425 -25.51 14.17 -21.28
C HIS A 425 -24.18 14.77 -20.80
N LEU A 426 -23.11 13.97 -20.83
CA LEU A 426 -21.77 14.36 -20.37
C LEU A 426 -20.91 14.87 -21.54
N GLU A 427 -21.12 16.13 -21.93
CA GLU A 427 -20.53 16.71 -23.14
C GLU A 427 -18.98 16.71 -23.12
N ASN A 428 -18.35 17.04 -21.99
CA ASN A 428 -16.88 17.08 -21.88
C ASN A 428 -16.24 15.70 -22.05
N GLU A 429 -16.82 14.67 -21.43
CA GLU A 429 -16.40 13.28 -21.53
C GLU A 429 -16.64 12.71 -22.94
N THR A 430 -17.75 13.09 -23.57
CA THR A 430 -18.05 12.74 -24.98
C THR A 430 -17.01 13.35 -25.93
N LEU A 431 -16.73 14.65 -25.79
CA LEU A 431 -15.71 15.35 -26.58
C LEU A 431 -14.32 14.74 -26.40
N ARG A 432 -13.97 14.32 -25.19
CA ARG A 432 -12.69 13.65 -24.93
C ARG A 432 -12.61 12.31 -25.67
N SER A 433 -13.69 11.53 -25.68
CA SER A 433 -13.73 10.23 -26.38
C SER A 433 -13.59 10.41 -27.90
N ILE A 434 -14.29 11.40 -28.47
CA ILE A 434 -14.18 11.76 -29.90
C ILE A 434 -12.73 12.10 -30.27
N LYS A 435 -12.08 12.96 -29.47
CA LYS A 435 -10.69 13.38 -29.73
C LYS A 435 -9.72 12.20 -29.72
N GLU A 436 -9.84 11.29 -28.76
CA GLU A 436 -8.93 10.16 -28.63
C GLU A 436 -9.15 9.12 -29.74
N LEU A 437 -10.42 8.87 -30.13
CA LEU A 437 -10.74 8.04 -31.29
C LEU A 437 -10.20 8.63 -32.59
N GLU A 438 -10.36 9.93 -32.78
CA GLU A 438 -9.81 10.64 -33.93
C GLU A 438 -8.27 10.54 -34.00
N GLU A 439 -7.58 10.74 -32.87
CA GLU A 439 -6.12 10.58 -32.79
C GLU A 439 -5.69 9.16 -33.22
N VAL A 440 -6.44 8.12 -32.81
CA VAL A 440 -6.20 6.73 -33.24
C VAL A 440 -6.40 6.57 -34.75
N GLY A 441 -7.51 7.07 -35.31
CA GLY A 441 -7.81 6.97 -36.74
C GLY A 441 -6.78 7.69 -37.61
N ILE A 442 -6.40 8.92 -37.25
CA ILE A 442 -5.37 9.69 -37.97
C ILE A 442 -4.01 8.99 -37.89
N THR A 443 -3.69 8.38 -36.75
CA THR A 443 -2.42 7.64 -36.60
C THR A 443 -2.39 6.40 -37.49
N ALA A 444 -3.50 5.67 -37.57
CA ALA A 444 -3.62 4.52 -38.48
C ALA A 444 -3.48 4.94 -39.95
N LEU A 445 -4.15 6.02 -40.37
CA LEU A 445 -4.06 6.57 -41.73
C LEU A 445 -2.64 6.98 -42.13
N LYS A 446 -1.89 7.61 -41.22
CA LYS A 446 -0.48 7.98 -41.44
C LYS A 446 0.46 6.78 -41.50
N GLY A 447 0.11 5.67 -40.84
CA GLY A 447 0.88 4.43 -40.87
C GLY A 447 0.74 3.67 -42.18
N SER A 448 -0.41 3.79 -42.86
CA SER A 448 -0.68 3.17 -44.16
C SER A 448 0.03 3.83 -45.35
N SER A 449 0.58 5.04 -45.15
CA SER A 449 1.14 5.88 -46.23
C SER A 449 2.48 5.38 -46.81
N ASP A 450 3.09 4.33 -46.23
CA ASP A 450 4.38 3.75 -46.69
C ASP A 450 4.25 2.75 -47.86
N GLY A 451 3.11 2.73 -48.55
CA GLY A 451 2.98 2.08 -49.88
C GLY A 451 2.71 0.57 -49.86
N SER A 452 2.49 -0.04 -48.69
CA SER A 452 1.91 -1.38 -48.57
C SER A 452 0.55 -1.29 -47.86
N PRO A 453 -0.56 -1.76 -48.46
CA PRO A 453 -1.86 -1.77 -47.80
C PRO A 453 -1.83 -2.74 -46.63
N ASP A 454 -1.59 -2.20 -45.43
CA ASP A 454 -1.80 -2.94 -44.20
C ASP A 454 -3.32 -3.01 -43.98
N LYS A 455 -3.93 -4.11 -44.43
CA LYS A 455 -5.36 -4.40 -44.25
C LYS A 455 -5.84 -4.18 -42.81
N MET A 456 -4.93 -4.25 -41.84
CA MET A 456 -5.24 -4.04 -40.44
C MET A 456 -5.40 -2.56 -40.08
N ALA A 457 -4.63 -1.68 -40.71
CA ALA A 457 -4.79 -0.24 -40.56
C ALA A 457 -6.14 0.22 -41.15
N ASP A 458 -6.53 -0.32 -42.31
CA ASP A 458 -7.84 -0.05 -42.91
C ASP A 458 -9.00 -0.45 -42.00
N GLU A 459 -8.90 -1.62 -41.35
CA GLU A 459 -9.92 -2.09 -40.40
C GLU A 459 -10.00 -1.19 -39.15
N ILE A 460 -8.87 -0.70 -38.65
CA ILE A 460 -8.84 0.25 -37.53
C ILE A 460 -9.50 1.57 -37.92
N VAL A 461 -9.17 2.11 -39.10
CA VAL A 461 -9.76 3.35 -39.63
C VAL A 461 -11.27 3.19 -39.76
N ARG A 462 -11.72 2.10 -40.38
CA ARG A 462 -13.14 1.80 -40.53
C ARG A 462 -13.84 1.73 -39.18
N GLN A 463 -13.24 1.04 -38.20
CA GLN A 463 -13.81 0.94 -36.87
C GLN A 463 -13.86 2.29 -36.15
N VAL A 464 -12.86 3.16 -36.31
CA VAL A 464 -12.88 4.52 -35.74
C VAL A 464 -14.02 5.34 -36.34
N ILE A 465 -14.21 5.28 -37.67
CA ILE A 465 -15.29 6.01 -38.34
C ILE A 465 -16.66 5.53 -37.84
N ILE A 466 -16.88 4.21 -37.77
CA ILE A 466 -18.12 3.63 -37.22
C ILE A 466 -18.33 4.08 -35.78
N SER A 467 -17.28 4.08 -34.95
CA SER A 467 -17.37 4.50 -33.54
C SER A 467 -17.76 5.97 -33.41
N LEU A 468 -17.17 6.85 -34.24
CA LEU A 468 -17.50 8.26 -34.28
C LEU A 468 -18.93 8.51 -34.79
N GLN A 469 -19.40 7.74 -35.77
CA GLN A 469 -20.78 7.75 -36.26
C GLN A 469 -21.76 7.38 -35.13
N GLU A 470 -21.51 6.29 -34.40
CA GLU A 470 -22.37 5.86 -33.28
C GLU A 470 -22.42 6.92 -32.16
N ILE A 471 -21.27 7.51 -31.81
CA ILE A 471 -21.21 8.63 -30.85
C ILE A 471 -21.98 9.84 -31.38
N CYS A 472 -21.89 10.15 -32.68
CA CYS A 472 -22.62 11.25 -33.31
C CYS A 472 -24.13 11.06 -33.19
N VAL A 473 -24.64 9.89 -33.59
CA VAL A 473 -26.06 9.54 -33.49
C VAL A 473 -26.54 9.59 -32.03
N SER A 474 -25.75 9.06 -31.09
CA SER A 474 -26.07 9.17 -29.65
C SER A 474 -26.10 10.63 -29.17
N SER A 475 -25.18 11.46 -29.67
CA SER A 475 -25.07 12.87 -29.28
C SER A 475 -26.19 13.72 -29.85
N MET A 476 -26.67 13.39 -31.06
CA MET A 476 -27.87 14.02 -31.63
C MET A 476 -29.11 13.70 -30.78
N ARG A 477 -29.27 12.44 -30.36
CA ARG A 477 -30.38 12.04 -29.46
C ARG A 477 -30.33 12.69 -28.09
N SER A 478 -29.13 13.09 -27.65
CA SER A 478 -28.89 13.70 -26.34
C SER A 478 -28.70 15.22 -26.41
N GLU A 479 -28.96 15.82 -27.58
CA GLU A 479 -28.87 17.26 -27.88
C GLU A 479 -27.49 17.91 -27.61
N LEU A 480 -26.41 17.14 -27.71
CA LEU A 480 -25.03 17.58 -27.42
C LEU A 480 -24.38 18.26 -28.64
N LYS A 481 -24.66 19.56 -28.82
CA LYS A 481 -24.23 20.33 -29.99
C LYS A 481 -22.71 20.36 -30.23
N ALA A 482 -21.91 20.49 -29.16
CA ALA A 482 -20.46 20.57 -29.32
C ALA A 482 -19.89 19.21 -29.74
N ALA A 483 -20.45 18.10 -29.20
CA ALA A 483 -20.07 16.75 -29.59
C ALA A 483 -20.37 16.48 -31.07
N VAL A 484 -21.57 16.82 -31.54
CA VAL A 484 -21.97 16.69 -32.96
C VAL A 484 -21.04 17.50 -33.87
N SER A 485 -20.74 18.75 -33.49
CA SER A 485 -19.80 19.61 -34.21
C SER A 485 -18.38 19.02 -34.26
N SER A 486 -17.95 18.40 -33.16
CA SER A 486 -16.63 17.79 -33.05
C SER A 486 -16.50 16.55 -33.94
N VAL A 487 -17.55 15.72 -34.07
CA VAL A 487 -17.52 14.59 -35.01
C VAL A 487 -17.45 15.08 -36.45
N GLY A 488 -18.25 16.08 -36.84
CA GLY A 488 -18.16 16.66 -38.19
C GLY A 488 -16.76 17.17 -38.50
N SER A 489 -16.13 17.86 -37.54
CA SER A 489 -14.75 18.32 -37.65
C SER A 489 -13.73 17.18 -37.76
N ALA A 490 -13.94 16.05 -37.05
CA ALA A 490 -13.09 14.87 -37.12
C ALA A 490 -13.20 14.19 -38.50
N PHE A 491 -14.42 14.00 -39.01
CA PHE A 491 -14.66 13.44 -40.35
C PHE A 491 -14.02 14.30 -41.45
N SER A 492 -14.17 15.63 -41.37
CA SER A 492 -13.52 16.57 -42.31
C SER A 492 -12.00 16.43 -42.35
N ARG A 493 -11.37 16.07 -41.22
CA ARG A 493 -9.92 15.84 -41.14
C ARG A 493 -9.52 14.47 -41.63
N MET A 494 -10.33 13.44 -41.37
CA MET A 494 -10.08 12.06 -41.81
C MET A 494 -10.32 11.87 -43.31
N GLU A 495 -11.31 12.53 -43.91
CA GLU A 495 -11.62 12.45 -45.35
C GLU A 495 -10.46 12.94 -46.24
N LYS A 496 -9.55 13.76 -45.71
CA LYS A 496 -8.35 14.23 -46.45
C LYS A 496 -7.37 13.12 -46.81
N TYR A 497 -7.56 11.92 -46.27
CA TYR A 497 -6.80 10.73 -46.62
C TYR A 497 -7.66 9.87 -47.55
N ASP A 498 -7.16 9.61 -48.75
CA ASP A 498 -7.90 8.93 -49.82
C ASP A 498 -8.45 7.56 -49.34
N GLU A 499 -7.73 6.87 -48.46
CA GLU A 499 -8.14 5.57 -47.92
C GLU A 499 -9.39 5.63 -47.02
N ALA A 500 -9.68 6.78 -46.40
CA ALA A 500 -10.83 6.97 -45.52
C ALA A 500 -12.03 7.63 -46.20
N ALA A 501 -11.83 8.30 -47.34
CA ALA A 501 -12.85 9.16 -47.95
C ALA A 501 -14.20 8.47 -48.20
N ILE A 502 -14.18 7.27 -48.81
CA ILE A 502 -15.39 6.50 -49.11
C ILE A 502 -16.11 6.11 -47.81
N VAL A 503 -15.38 5.61 -46.82
CA VAL A 503 -15.96 5.15 -45.55
C VAL A 503 -16.54 6.31 -44.74
N VAL A 504 -15.91 7.49 -44.79
CA VAL A 504 -16.44 8.71 -44.18
C VAL A 504 -17.74 9.15 -44.87
N GLN A 505 -17.78 9.12 -46.20
CA GLN A 505 -18.98 9.49 -46.97
C GLN A 505 -20.16 8.56 -46.67
N ASP A 506 -19.92 7.25 -46.62
CA ASP A 506 -20.93 6.25 -46.21
C ASP A 506 -21.46 6.56 -44.79
N ALA A 507 -20.57 6.83 -43.83
CA ALA A 507 -20.96 7.18 -42.47
C ALA A 507 -21.76 8.50 -42.39
N VAL A 508 -21.42 9.51 -43.20
CA VAL A 508 -22.16 10.78 -43.29
C VAL A 508 -23.58 10.55 -43.82
N MET A 509 -23.72 9.69 -44.83
CA MET A 509 -25.03 9.30 -45.37
C MET A 509 -25.86 8.58 -44.31
N ASP A 510 -25.28 7.59 -43.63
CA ASP A 510 -25.97 6.84 -42.56
C ASP A 510 -26.46 7.75 -41.43
N ILE A 511 -25.64 8.72 -40.99
CA ILE A 511 -26.06 9.73 -40.00
C ILE A 511 -27.27 10.52 -40.52
N GLY A 512 -27.28 10.83 -41.82
CA GLY A 512 -28.39 11.52 -42.49
C GLY A 512 -29.67 10.70 -42.62
N GLU A 513 -29.59 9.37 -42.62
CA GLU A 513 -30.75 8.47 -42.57
C GLU A 513 -31.35 8.41 -41.16
N TYR A 514 -30.53 8.53 -40.13
CA TYR A 514 -30.93 8.54 -38.71
C TYR A 514 -31.67 9.81 -38.25
N LYS A 515 -32.36 10.53 -39.15
CA LYS A 515 -33.17 11.74 -38.87
C LYS A 515 -34.15 11.52 -37.70
N THR A 516 -33.67 11.70 -36.48
CA THR A 516 -34.47 11.73 -35.26
C THR A 516 -35.05 13.13 -35.11
N GLY A 517 -36.04 13.49 -35.91
CA GLY A 517 -36.92 14.66 -35.69
C GLY A 517 -36.31 16.07 -35.67
N GLU A 518 -34.99 16.24 -35.57
CA GLU A 518 -34.34 17.55 -35.41
C GLU A 518 -33.29 17.81 -36.49
N GLU A 519 -33.77 18.28 -37.64
CA GLU A 519 -32.97 18.69 -38.81
C GLU A 519 -31.81 19.65 -38.47
N LYS A 520 -31.93 20.41 -37.38
CA LYS A 520 -30.94 21.40 -36.92
C LYS A 520 -29.61 20.80 -36.48
N LEU A 521 -29.59 19.64 -35.82
CA LEU A 521 -28.35 19.02 -35.35
C LEU A 521 -27.58 18.36 -36.50
N TYR A 522 -28.29 17.79 -37.48
CA TYR A 522 -27.67 17.29 -38.70
C TYR A 522 -27.09 18.43 -39.55
N GLN A 523 -27.80 19.56 -39.67
CA GLN A 523 -27.26 20.75 -40.33
C GLN A 523 -26.00 21.28 -39.64
N LEU A 524 -25.97 21.29 -38.31
CA LEU A 524 -24.77 21.67 -37.54
C LEU A 524 -23.59 20.72 -37.81
N PHE A 525 -23.85 19.42 -37.91
CA PHE A 525 -22.85 18.43 -38.31
C PHE A 525 -22.30 18.72 -39.71
N LEU A 526 -23.17 18.91 -40.70
CA LEU A 526 -22.78 19.20 -42.09
C LEU A 526 -21.96 20.49 -42.20
N GLU A 527 -22.34 21.55 -41.47
CA GLU A 527 -21.61 22.82 -41.43
C GLU A 527 -20.14 22.63 -40.99
N LYS A 528 -19.90 21.74 -40.01
CA LYS A 528 -18.56 21.48 -39.49
C LYS A 528 -17.79 20.43 -40.28
N TYR A 529 -18.49 19.51 -40.94
CA TYR A 529 -17.90 18.57 -41.87
C TYR A 529 -17.39 19.27 -43.14
N GLY A 530 -18.13 20.25 -43.64
CA GLY A 530 -17.73 21.07 -44.79
C GLY A 530 -17.89 20.38 -46.15
N GLY A 531 -18.55 19.22 -46.20
CA GLY A 531 -18.97 18.61 -47.46
C GLY A 531 -20.03 19.46 -48.12
N GLU A 532 -19.81 19.87 -49.38
CA GLU A 532 -20.91 20.32 -50.22
C GLU A 532 -21.97 19.22 -50.22
N ALA A 533 -23.22 19.57 -49.88
CA ALA A 533 -24.33 18.62 -49.89
C ALA A 533 -24.42 17.98 -51.29
N TYR A 534 -24.07 16.71 -51.38
CA TYR A 534 -24.29 15.89 -52.58
C TYR A 534 -25.73 15.41 -52.66
#